data_AF-A0A7Y5R5U5-F1
#
_entry.id   AF-A0A7Y5R5U5-F1
#
_cell.length_a   1.000
_cell.length_b   1.000
_cell.length_c   1.000
_cell.angle_alpha   90.00
_cell.angle_beta   90.00
_cell.angle_gamma   90.00
#
_symmetry.space_group_name_H-M   'P 1'
#
loop_
_entity.id
_entity.type
_entity.pdbx_description
1 polymer ?
#
loop_
_entity_poly.entity_id
_entity_poly.type
_entity_poly.pdbx_seq_one_letter_code
_entity_poly.pdbx_strand_id
1 'polypeptide(L)'
;MPTWLSIILEIIKFTLPALVVFFTVRTMLEQHFNHQTRIKSLELSQQQQSTTLPLRLQAYERLSLFCERIAVPNLILRLREENMTAAGFKVALMLGVQQEYEHNITQQVYVSDQLWQIIKIARDESINFISLVAAEVDPKADAKVLSDALFKYLAVQESSTLNTALLAIKKEAGVLLGNG
;
A
#
# COMPACT_ATOMS: atom_id res chain seq x y z
N MET A 1 22.98 66.09 46.08
CA MET A 1 21.89 65.34 45.42
C MET A 1 20.75 65.21 46.42
N PRO A 2 19.49 65.42 46.02
CA PRO A 2 18.36 65.20 46.91
C PRO A 2 18.30 63.73 47.36
N THR A 3 18.02 63.46 48.63
CA THR A 3 17.96 62.10 49.19
C THR A 3 16.91 61.21 48.52
N TRP A 4 15.82 61.80 48.02
CA TRP A 4 14.81 61.10 47.23
C TRP A 4 15.34 60.64 45.85
N LEU A 5 16.28 61.38 45.26
CA LEU A 5 16.87 61.04 43.97
C LEU A 5 17.80 59.83 44.08
N SER A 6 18.57 59.73 45.17
CA SER A 6 19.42 58.55 45.44
C SER A 6 18.61 57.28 45.63
N ILE A 7 17.48 57.36 46.34
CA ILE A 7 16.59 56.22 46.57
C ILE A 7 16.00 55.71 45.25
N ILE A 8 15.56 56.61 44.37
CA ILE A 8 15.05 56.24 43.03
C ILE A 8 16.14 55.58 42.19
N LEU A 9 17.37 56.11 42.21
CA LEU A 9 18.51 55.56 41.47
C LEU A 9 18.91 54.16 41.97
N GLU A 10 18.83 53.90 43.27
CA GLU A 10 19.07 52.57 43.84
C GLU A 10 18.00 51.57 43.39
N ILE A 11 16.71 51.94 43.45
CA ILE A 11 15.61 51.08 42.99
C ILE A 11 15.77 50.71 41.50
N ILE A 12 16.17 51.67 40.66
CA ILE A 12 16.40 51.43 39.23
C ILE A 12 17.56 50.43 39.02
N LYS A 13 18.65 50.54 39.79
CA LYS A 13 19.80 49.63 39.68
C LYS A 13 19.46 48.18 40.01
N PHE A 14 18.47 47.91 40.86
CA PHE A 14 18.01 46.55 41.17
C PHE A 14 16.89 46.06 40.23
N THR A 15 15.97 46.96 39.86
CA THR A 15 14.80 46.61 39.03
C THR A 15 15.21 46.31 37.58
N LEU A 16 16.21 47.02 37.05
CA LEU A 16 16.62 46.88 35.65
C LEU A 16 17.27 45.51 35.37
N PRO A 17 18.23 45.01 36.19
CA PRO A 17 18.71 43.63 36.08
C PRO A 17 17.61 42.59 36.29
N ALA A 18 16.70 42.81 37.25
CA ALA A 18 15.58 41.89 37.50
C ALA A 18 14.64 41.77 36.28
N LEU A 19 14.37 42.87 35.58
CA LEU A 19 13.60 42.86 34.33
C LEU A 19 14.32 42.14 33.19
N VAL A 20 15.65 42.33 33.07
CA VAL A 20 16.45 41.60 32.07
C VAL A 20 16.41 40.11 32.33
N VAL A 21 16.60 39.68 33.59
CA VAL A 21 16.49 38.27 33.98
C VAL A 21 15.09 37.74 33.70
N PHE A 22 14.04 38.46 34.08
CA PHE A 22 12.65 38.09 33.82
C PHE A 22 12.39 37.86 32.32
N PHE A 23 12.81 38.79 31.46
CA PHE A 23 12.63 38.68 30.02
C PHE A 23 13.41 37.49 29.45
N THR A 24 14.63 37.28 29.92
CA THR A 24 15.49 36.17 29.45
C THR A 24 14.93 34.81 29.88
N VAL A 25 14.48 34.67 31.13
CA VAL A 25 13.85 33.43 31.61
C VAL A 25 12.56 33.16 30.85
N ARG A 26 11.75 34.19 30.62
CA ARG A 26 10.50 34.07 29.85
C ARG A 26 10.78 33.57 28.43
N THR A 27 11.73 34.16 27.72
CA THR A 27 12.05 33.73 26.34
C THR A 27 12.65 32.32 26.31
N MET A 28 13.50 31.96 27.27
CA MET A 28 14.02 30.60 27.38
C MET A 28 12.91 29.57 27.63
N LEU A 29 11.97 29.86 28.53
CA LEU A 29 10.84 28.98 28.80
C LEU A 29 9.94 28.82 27.57
N GLU A 30 9.59 29.92 26.90
CA GLU A 30 8.81 29.88 25.65
C GLU A 30 9.51 29.02 24.58
N GLN A 31 10.82 29.21 24.36
CA GLN A 31 11.59 28.40 23.41
C GLN A 31 11.63 26.92 23.80
N HIS A 32 11.81 26.61 25.09
CA HIS A 32 11.83 25.24 25.58
C HIS A 32 10.47 24.54 25.41
N PHE A 33 9.35 25.19 25.75
CA PHE A 33 8.01 24.63 25.55
C PHE A 33 7.67 24.45 24.06
N ASN A 34 8.04 25.42 23.22
CA ASN A 34 7.87 25.31 21.77
C ASN A 34 8.70 24.17 21.19
N HIS A 35 9.94 23.99 21.66
CA HIS A 35 10.80 22.89 21.25
C HIS A 35 10.22 21.54 21.66
N GLN A 36 9.81 21.37 22.92
CA GLN A 36 9.17 20.13 23.38
C GLN A 36 7.89 19.80 22.61
N THR A 37 7.07 20.81 22.32
CA THR A 37 5.84 20.62 21.52
C THR A 37 6.17 20.16 20.10
N ARG A 38 7.20 20.75 19.48
CA ARG A 38 7.67 20.34 18.15
C ARG A 38 8.21 18.92 18.15
N ILE A 39 9.07 18.56 19.11
CA ILE A 39 9.61 17.19 19.24
C ILE A 39 8.47 16.18 19.43
N LYS A 40 7.52 16.46 20.33
CA LYS A 40 6.37 15.57 20.56
C LYS A 40 5.48 15.41 19.32
N SER A 41 5.29 16.46 18.52
CA SER A 41 4.56 16.37 17.25
C SER A 41 5.28 15.51 16.21
N LEU A 42 6.63 15.58 16.17
CA LEU A 42 7.46 14.74 15.32
C LEU A 42 7.43 13.28 15.77
N GLU A 43 7.48 13.02 17.06
CA GLU A 43 7.36 11.66 17.65
C GLU A 43 6.00 11.03 17.34
N LEU A 44 4.90 11.76 17.51
CA LEU A 44 3.55 11.27 17.17
C LEU A 44 3.42 10.95 15.67
N SER A 45 3.99 11.79 14.81
CA SER A 45 4.00 11.56 13.37
C SER A 45 4.84 10.33 13.01
N GLN A 46 6.02 10.17 13.64
CA GLN A 46 6.87 8.98 13.47
C GLN A 46 6.18 7.71 13.98
N GLN A 47 5.45 7.77 15.09
CA GLN A 47 4.69 6.63 15.63
C GLN A 47 3.51 6.22 14.72
N GLN A 48 2.79 7.17 14.13
CA GLN A 48 1.76 6.85 13.13
C GLN A 48 2.38 6.23 11.87
N GLN A 49 3.52 6.76 11.42
CA GLN A 49 4.24 6.22 10.27
C GLN A 49 4.79 4.81 10.54
N SER A 50 5.30 4.54 11.74
CA SER A 50 5.81 3.22 12.13
C SER A 50 4.72 2.15 12.25
N THR A 51 3.49 2.54 12.58
CA THR A 51 2.38 1.59 12.72
C THR A 51 1.72 1.25 11.38
N THR A 52 1.64 2.22 10.48
CA THR A 52 0.98 2.07 9.16
C THR A 52 1.89 1.49 8.09
N LEU A 53 3.21 1.73 8.17
CA LEU A 53 4.19 1.25 7.20
C LEU A 53 4.19 -0.28 7.06
N PRO A 54 4.24 -1.09 8.14
CA PRO A 54 4.17 -2.55 8.03
C PRO A 54 2.88 -3.05 7.38
N LEU A 55 1.74 -2.42 7.68
CA LEU A 55 0.44 -2.78 7.11
C LEU A 55 0.41 -2.51 5.60
N ARG A 56 0.98 -1.39 5.15
CA ARG A 56 1.10 -1.07 3.72
C ARG A 56 2.02 -2.04 2.98
N LEU A 57 3.18 -2.36 3.56
CA LEU A 57 4.10 -3.35 2.97
C LEU A 57 3.45 -4.73 2.87
N GLN A 58 2.76 -5.16 3.93
CA GLN A 58 1.99 -6.41 3.94
C GLN A 58 0.90 -6.41 2.86
N ALA A 59 0.20 -5.29 2.65
CA ALA A 59 -0.80 -5.17 1.59
C ALA A 59 -0.18 -5.36 0.20
N TYR A 60 0.99 -4.76 -0.06
CA TYR A 60 1.71 -4.96 -1.32
C TYR A 60 2.18 -6.40 -1.54
N GLU A 61 2.68 -7.07 -0.50
CA GLU A 61 3.04 -8.50 -0.58
C GLU A 61 1.81 -9.35 -0.93
N ARG A 62 0.68 -9.11 -0.24
CA ARG A 62 -0.58 -9.82 -0.48
C ARG A 62 -1.13 -9.59 -1.88
N LEU A 63 -1.07 -8.36 -2.38
CA LEU A 63 -1.50 -8.04 -3.75
C LEU A 63 -0.56 -8.63 -4.80
N SER A 64 0.74 -8.73 -4.51
CA SER A 64 1.70 -9.39 -5.40
C SER A 64 1.41 -10.89 -5.46
N LEU A 65 1.19 -11.53 -4.31
CA LEU A 65 0.77 -12.92 -4.21
C LEU A 65 -0.58 -13.17 -4.89
N PHE A 66 -1.52 -12.24 -4.79
CA PHE A 66 -2.78 -12.29 -5.51
C PHE A 66 -2.56 -12.40 -7.02
N CYS A 67 -1.77 -11.48 -7.61
CA CYS A 67 -1.44 -11.50 -9.04
C CYS A 67 -0.80 -12.82 -9.49
N GLU A 68 0.15 -13.34 -8.71
CA GLU A 68 0.78 -14.64 -8.99
C GLU A 68 -0.23 -15.79 -8.92
N ARG A 69 -1.09 -15.81 -7.90
CA ARG A 69 -2.06 -16.89 -7.72
C ARG A 69 -3.14 -16.92 -8.78
N ILE A 70 -3.60 -15.76 -9.26
CA ILE A 70 -4.61 -15.70 -10.32
C ILE A 70 -4.03 -15.86 -11.73
N ALA A 71 -2.70 -15.93 -11.86
CA ALA A 71 -2.07 -16.25 -13.13
C ALA A 71 -2.56 -17.62 -13.62
N VAL A 72 -3.01 -17.67 -14.86
CA VAL A 72 -3.61 -18.86 -15.48
C VAL A 72 -2.74 -20.12 -15.33
N PRO A 73 -1.41 -20.08 -15.54
CA PRO A 73 -0.56 -21.25 -15.28
C PRO A 73 -0.68 -21.79 -13.85
N ASN A 74 -0.70 -20.90 -12.85
CA ASN A 74 -0.78 -21.26 -11.44
C ASN A 74 -2.18 -21.74 -11.04
N LEU A 75 -3.23 -21.23 -11.69
CA LEU A 75 -4.58 -21.76 -11.51
C LEU A 75 -4.72 -23.17 -12.10
N ILE A 76 -4.20 -23.40 -13.31
CA ILE A 76 -4.27 -24.72 -13.97
C ILE A 76 -3.57 -25.78 -13.11
N LEU A 77 -2.38 -25.47 -12.60
CA LEU A 77 -1.62 -26.40 -11.74
C LEU A 77 -2.34 -26.76 -10.44
N ARG A 78 -3.13 -25.83 -9.87
CA ARG A 78 -3.82 -26.03 -8.59
C ARG A 78 -5.21 -26.65 -8.73
N LEU A 79 -5.93 -26.35 -9.81
CA LEU A 79 -7.37 -26.61 -9.93
C LEU A 79 -7.72 -27.71 -10.93
N ARG A 80 -6.77 -28.21 -11.72
CA ARG A 80 -7.05 -29.27 -12.69
C ARG A 80 -7.13 -30.62 -11.98
N GLU A 81 -8.29 -31.24 -12.05
CA GLU A 81 -8.54 -32.60 -11.57
C GLU A 81 -8.67 -33.60 -12.74
N GLU A 82 -8.46 -34.89 -12.46
CA GLU A 82 -8.69 -35.95 -13.44
C GLU A 82 -10.19 -36.10 -13.75
N ASN A 83 -10.53 -36.41 -15.01
CA ASN A 83 -11.90 -36.60 -15.49
C ASN A 83 -12.81 -35.35 -15.43
N MET A 84 -12.22 -34.15 -15.38
CA MET A 84 -12.96 -32.90 -15.43
C MET A 84 -13.30 -32.51 -16.88
N THR A 85 -14.52 -32.01 -17.11
CA THR A 85 -14.89 -31.43 -18.41
C THR A 85 -14.32 -30.01 -18.55
N ALA A 86 -14.10 -29.56 -19.78
CA ALA A 86 -13.66 -28.19 -20.08
C ALA A 86 -14.61 -27.14 -19.47
N ALA A 87 -15.93 -27.38 -19.52
CA ALA A 87 -16.93 -26.52 -18.88
C ALA A 87 -16.75 -26.44 -17.35
N GLY A 88 -16.61 -27.58 -16.69
CA GLY A 88 -16.37 -27.63 -15.25
C GLY A 88 -15.06 -26.92 -14.88
N PHE A 89 -14.02 -27.14 -15.67
CA PHE A 89 -12.71 -26.55 -15.42
C PHE A 89 -12.71 -25.03 -15.59
N LYS A 90 -13.39 -24.50 -16.61
CA LYS A 90 -13.62 -23.05 -16.75
C LYS A 90 -14.25 -22.46 -15.48
N VAL A 91 -15.30 -23.09 -14.96
CA VAL A 91 -15.98 -22.62 -13.74
C VAL A 91 -15.04 -22.65 -12.54
N ALA A 92 -14.28 -23.72 -12.35
CA ALA A 92 -13.29 -23.80 -11.27
C ALA A 92 -12.22 -22.70 -11.36
N LEU A 93 -11.69 -22.44 -12.56
CA LEU A 93 -10.72 -21.35 -12.77
C LEU A 93 -11.31 -19.99 -12.40
N MET A 94 -12.53 -19.68 -12.87
CA MET A 94 -13.21 -18.42 -12.57
C MET A 94 -13.49 -18.26 -11.06
N LEU A 95 -13.95 -19.32 -10.39
CA LEU A 95 -14.16 -19.33 -8.95
C LEU A 95 -12.84 -19.14 -8.18
N GLY A 96 -11.75 -19.76 -8.64
CA GLY A 96 -10.42 -19.57 -8.08
C GLY A 96 -9.96 -18.11 -8.11
N VAL A 97 -10.17 -17.42 -9.23
CA VAL A 97 -9.87 -15.98 -9.33
C VAL A 97 -10.73 -15.17 -8.35
N GLN A 98 -12.03 -15.45 -8.29
CA GLN A 98 -12.96 -14.73 -7.42
C GLN A 98 -12.62 -14.91 -5.94
N GLN A 99 -12.29 -16.13 -5.52
CA GLN A 99 -11.94 -16.43 -4.14
C GLN A 99 -10.65 -15.70 -3.71
N GLU A 100 -9.60 -15.73 -4.55
CA GLU A 100 -8.37 -15.00 -4.26
C GLU A 100 -8.60 -13.48 -4.18
N TYR A 101 -9.55 -12.96 -4.97
CA TYR A 101 -9.93 -11.56 -4.89
C TYR A 101 -10.64 -11.22 -3.57
N GLU A 102 -11.62 -12.03 -3.17
CA GLU A 102 -12.34 -11.84 -1.90
C GLU A 102 -11.38 -11.90 -0.69
N HIS A 103 -10.37 -12.76 -0.73
CA HIS A 103 -9.33 -12.82 0.29
C HIS A 103 -8.42 -11.58 0.35
N ASN A 104 -8.37 -10.77 -0.71
CA ASN A 104 -7.48 -9.61 -0.82
C ASN A 104 -8.21 -8.28 -0.98
N ILE A 105 -9.55 -8.27 -1.08
CA ILE A 105 -10.33 -7.05 -1.30
C ILE A 105 -10.12 -5.99 -0.21
N THR A 106 -9.86 -6.42 1.03
CA THR A 106 -9.62 -5.51 2.15
C THR A 106 -8.30 -4.76 2.03
N GLN A 107 -7.36 -5.22 1.20
CA GLN A 107 -6.07 -4.56 1.01
C GLN A 107 -6.19 -3.22 0.28
N GLN A 108 -7.33 -2.96 -0.38
CA GLN A 108 -7.61 -1.70 -1.06
C GLN A 108 -7.47 -0.46 -0.16
N VAL A 109 -7.66 -0.60 1.16
CA VAL A 109 -7.56 0.52 2.12
C VAL A 109 -6.12 0.97 2.38
N TYR A 110 -5.14 0.15 1.99
CA TYR A 110 -3.72 0.39 2.27
C TYR A 110 -2.90 0.83 1.05
N VAL A 111 -3.52 0.88 -0.12
CA VAL A 111 -2.87 1.21 -1.41
C VAL A 111 -3.54 2.41 -2.07
N SER A 112 -2.88 2.99 -3.08
CA SER A 112 -3.49 4.04 -3.88
C SER A 112 -4.71 3.54 -4.67
N ASP A 113 -5.67 4.44 -4.89
CA ASP A 113 -6.83 4.16 -5.75
C ASP A 113 -6.37 3.75 -7.16
N GLN A 114 -5.31 4.37 -7.67
CA GLN A 114 -4.74 4.06 -8.98
C GLN A 114 -4.26 2.61 -9.05
N LEU A 115 -3.45 2.17 -8.07
CA LEU A 115 -2.99 0.78 -8.03
C LEU A 115 -4.17 -0.18 -7.88
N TRP A 116 -5.16 0.16 -7.04
CA TRP A 116 -6.33 -0.67 -6.89
C TRP A 116 -7.13 -0.82 -8.19
N GLN A 117 -7.28 0.24 -9.00
CA GLN A 117 -7.90 0.12 -10.33
C GLN A 117 -7.11 -0.83 -11.23
N ILE A 118 -5.77 -0.74 -11.24
CA ILE A 118 -4.92 -1.64 -12.03
C ILE A 118 -5.13 -3.10 -11.62
N ILE A 119 -5.21 -3.39 -10.32
CA ILE A 119 -5.49 -4.74 -9.80
C ILE A 119 -6.85 -5.25 -10.28
N LYS A 120 -7.88 -4.42 -10.22
CA LYS A 120 -9.22 -4.80 -10.70
C LYS A 120 -9.22 -5.10 -12.19
N ILE A 121 -8.57 -4.26 -13.00
CA ILE A 121 -8.44 -4.48 -14.45
C ILE A 121 -7.73 -5.80 -14.74
N ALA A 122 -6.61 -6.07 -14.06
CA ALA A 122 -5.86 -7.31 -14.26
C ALA A 122 -6.67 -8.56 -13.88
N ARG A 123 -7.48 -8.47 -12.82
CA ARG A 123 -8.43 -9.53 -12.42
C ARG A 123 -9.53 -9.75 -13.44
N ASP A 124 -10.15 -8.67 -13.92
CA ASP A 124 -11.25 -8.74 -14.89
C ASP A 124 -10.75 -9.29 -16.23
N GLU A 125 -9.55 -8.88 -16.67
CA GLU A 125 -8.92 -9.40 -17.88
C GLU A 125 -8.54 -10.87 -17.76
N SER A 126 -8.10 -11.33 -16.58
CA SER A 126 -7.85 -12.76 -16.34
C SER A 126 -9.12 -13.59 -16.52
N ILE A 127 -10.26 -13.11 -16.00
CA ILE A 127 -11.57 -13.77 -16.17
C ILE A 127 -12.00 -13.76 -17.64
N ASN A 128 -11.83 -12.62 -18.31
CA ASN A 128 -12.17 -12.47 -19.72
C ASN A 128 -11.32 -13.38 -20.61
N PHE A 129 -10.02 -13.45 -20.36
CA PHE A 129 -9.10 -14.33 -21.08
C PHE A 129 -9.50 -15.80 -20.94
N ILE A 130 -9.76 -16.28 -19.71
CA ILE A 130 -10.26 -17.64 -19.47
C ILE A 130 -11.56 -17.88 -20.24
N SER A 131 -12.47 -16.92 -20.22
CA SER A 131 -13.78 -17.03 -20.87
C SER A 131 -13.68 -17.09 -22.40
N LEU A 132 -12.80 -16.27 -23.00
CA LEU A 132 -12.57 -16.22 -24.44
C LEU A 132 -11.95 -17.52 -24.94
N VAL A 133 -10.88 -17.99 -24.30
CA VAL A 133 -10.23 -19.24 -24.71
C VAL A 133 -11.17 -20.44 -24.53
N ALA A 134 -11.95 -20.46 -23.45
CA ALA A 134 -12.92 -21.53 -23.23
C ALA A 134 -14.10 -21.54 -24.22
N ALA A 135 -14.36 -20.43 -24.92
CA ALA A 135 -15.40 -20.39 -25.96
C ALA A 135 -14.98 -21.13 -27.25
N GLU A 136 -13.67 -21.26 -27.48
CA GLU A 136 -13.09 -21.96 -28.64
C GLU A 136 -12.94 -23.48 -28.42
N VAL A 137 -13.30 -23.98 -27.23
CA VAL A 137 -13.15 -25.39 -26.84
C VAL A 137 -14.52 -26.00 -26.61
N ASP A 138 -14.72 -27.25 -27.07
CA ASP A 138 -15.96 -28.00 -26.78
C ASP A 138 -16.17 -28.11 -25.26
N PRO A 139 -17.29 -27.62 -24.70
CA PRO A 139 -17.59 -27.70 -23.27
C PRO A 139 -17.53 -29.12 -22.68
N LYS A 140 -17.77 -30.15 -23.50
CA LYS A 140 -17.75 -31.56 -23.10
C LYS A 140 -16.38 -32.24 -23.26
N ALA A 141 -15.40 -31.56 -23.86
CA ALA A 141 -14.05 -32.07 -23.97
C ALA A 141 -13.39 -32.20 -22.59
N ASP A 142 -12.29 -32.93 -22.54
CA ASP A 142 -11.46 -33.07 -21.34
C ASP A 142 -10.82 -31.71 -20.96
N ALA A 143 -10.69 -31.43 -19.67
CA ALA A 143 -10.06 -30.22 -19.14
C ALA A 143 -8.63 -29.99 -19.63
N LYS A 144 -7.92 -31.04 -20.04
CA LYS A 144 -6.61 -30.95 -20.69
C LYS A 144 -6.68 -30.16 -22.00
N VAL A 145 -7.73 -30.33 -22.80
CA VAL A 145 -7.90 -29.59 -24.07
C VAL A 145 -7.98 -28.09 -23.80
N LEU A 146 -8.73 -27.68 -22.77
CA LEU A 146 -8.79 -26.28 -22.35
C LEU A 146 -7.45 -25.79 -21.78
N SER A 147 -6.76 -26.63 -20.99
CA SER A 147 -5.44 -26.28 -20.44
C SER A 147 -4.42 -26.00 -21.55
N ASP A 148 -4.35 -26.88 -22.55
CA ASP A 148 -3.42 -26.77 -23.67
C ASP A 148 -3.74 -25.52 -24.53
N ALA A 149 -5.03 -25.23 -24.73
CA ALA A 149 -5.47 -24.00 -25.40
C ALA A 149 -5.02 -22.75 -24.62
N LEU A 150 -5.25 -22.69 -23.30
CA LEU A 150 -4.84 -21.56 -22.46
C LEU A 150 -3.33 -21.31 -22.54
N PHE A 151 -2.51 -22.36 -22.45
CA PHE A 151 -1.05 -22.22 -22.60
C PHE A 151 -0.66 -21.72 -23.99
N LYS A 152 -1.31 -22.21 -25.06
CA LYS A 152 -1.05 -21.77 -26.43
C LYS A 152 -1.35 -20.28 -26.61
N TYR A 153 -2.49 -19.78 -26.12
CA TYR A 153 -2.83 -18.37 -26.22
C TYR A 153 -1.92 -17.48 -25.36
N LEU A 154 -1.54 -17.93 -24.16
CA LEU A 154 -0.57 -17.22 -23.32
C LEU A 154 0.79 -17.06 -23.99
N ALA A 155 1.26 -18.08 -24.73
CA ALA A 155 2.55 -18.01 -25.42
C ALA A 155 2.59 -16.96 -26.54
N VAL A 156 1.42 -16.59 -27.10
CA VAL A 156 1.29 -15.56 -28.14
C VAL A 156 1.04 -14.18 -27.54
N GLN A 157 0.56 -14.11 -26.30
CA GLN A 157 0.25 -12.87 -25.63
C GLN A 157 1.53 -12.14 -25.18
N GLU A 158 1.89 -11.07 -25.90
CA GLU A 158 3.11 -10.29 -25.65
C GLU A 158 3.08 -9.50 -24.32
N SER A 159 1.90 -9.17 -23.80
CA SER A 159 1.76 -8.42 -22.55
C SER A 159 0.61 -8.95 -21.69
N SER A 160 0.91 -9.18 -20.41
CA SER A 160 -0.06 -9.59 -19.40
C SER A 160 -0.30 -8.42 -18.45
N THR A 161 -1.56 -8.05 -18.24
CA THR A 161 -1.91 -7.00 -17.27
C THR A 161 -1.62 -7.39 -15.83
N LEU A 162 -1.45 -8.68 -15.55
CA LEU A 162 -0.88 -9.13 -14.27
C LEU A 162 0.57 -8.65 -14.09
N ASN A 163 1.37 -8.66 -15.16
CA ASN A 163 2.74 -8.11 -15.10
C ASN A 163 2.71 -6.59 -14.89
N THR A 164 1.78 -5.89 -15.55
CA THR A 164 1.57 -4.45 -15.32
C THR A 164 1.17 -4.16 -13.87
N ALA A 165 0.29 -4.98 -13.30
CA ALA A 165 -0.09 -4.89 -11.89
C ALA A 165 1.10 -5.11 -10.95
N LEU A 166 1.91 -6.17 -11.17
CA LEU A 166 3.11 -6.44 -10.38
C LEU A 166 4.13 -5.29 -10.44
N LEU A 167 4.33 -4.70 -11.62
CA LEU A 167 5.19 -3.53 -11.78
C LEU A 167 4.64 -2.30 -11.06
N ALA A 168 3.32 -2.09 -11.09
CA ALA A 168 2.67 -1.00 -10.36
C ALA A 168 2.82 -1.17 -8.85
N ILE A 169 2.62 -2.39 -8.32
CA ILE A 169 2.86 -2.71 -6.90
C ILE A 169 4.31 -2.41 -6.52
N LYS A 170 5.27 -2.89 -7.31
CA LYS A 170 6.70 -2.67 -7.06
C LYS A 170 7.05 -1.18 -7.05
N LYS A 171 6.47 -0.41 -7.98
CA LYS A 171 6.69 1.04 -8.07
C LYS A 171 6.16 1.76 -6.82
N GLU A 172 4.93 1.48 -6.41
CA GLU A 172 4.33 2.13 -5.24
C GLU A 172 5.03 1.74 -3.94
N ALA A 173 5.38 0.45 -3.79
CA ALA A 173 6.20 -0.02 -2.66
C ALA A 173 7.59 0.63 -2.64
N GLY A 174 8.23 0.82 -3.81
CA GLY A 174 9.53 1.49 -3.93
C GLY A 174 9.49 2.95 -3.48
N VAL A 175 8.45 3.69 -3.86
CA VAL A 175 8.21 5.07 -3.40
C VAL A 175 8.04 5.11 -1.88
N LEU A 176 7.29 4.15 -1.30
CA LEU A 176 7.10 4.07 0.15
C LEU A 176 8.40 3.78 0.92
N LEU A 177 9.30 2.99 0.33
CA LEU A 177 10.59 2.61 0.92
C LEU A 177 11.71 3.65 0.69
N GLY A 178 11.45 4.74 -0.04
CA GLY A 178 12.43 5.79 -0.33
C GLY A 178 13.42 5.45 -1.46
N ASN A 179 13.11 4.44 -2.29
CA ASN A 179 13.92 4.00 -3.43
C ASN A 179 13.32 4.44 -4.79
N GLY A 180 12.37 5.37 -4.79
CA GLY A 180 11.62 5.84 -5.96
C GLY A 180 12.03 7.22 -6.45
#